data_AF-A0A6V7WES5-F1
#
_entry.id   AF-A0A6V7WES5-F1
#
_cell.length_a   1.000
_cell.length_b   1.000
_cell.length_c   1.000
_cell.angle_alpha   90.00
_cell.angle_beta   90.00
_cell.angle_gamma   90.00
#
_symmetry.space_group_name_H-M   'P 1'
#
loop_
_entity.id
_entity.type
_entity.pdbx_description
1 polymer ?
#
loop_
_entity_poly.entity_id
_entity_poly.type
_entity_poly.pdbx_seq_one_letter_code
_entity_poly.pdbx_strand_id
1 'polypeptide(L)'
;MIITLIIIFLRLLIQLNAQINNGIFPQEIPIKAKFEQLKWNKTKNIFISKNSIENTQKCFKRHFSADSFVCVCNSIHCDQPEEIGEFTGENAYIYQTDPIKQRLNKKELKIIKRKNNGIKLELENTVKIRINASQQYQKILGFGGAFTDAVGYNLNLLSKKTRMQLLRTYFDKNIGIRYTVGRVPISSCDFSSRVYSYCDTDNDFKLKTFALAEEDLHMKIPHILTANILAGSPLNLVATSWSAPAWMKTSRKMPGGGSLRGKLDGPFYHTYAHYLRRFFEEYSNLANITFWGMTIENEPQYGLDPCYKFQAMWVSPENQRDFANNILSPILKSSPASKNLLLMGHDDNRNYILDAAHKIFGNKNSTNIIAGLAYHWYSFSPHSVLSEINNLYPDKFLWGSEACAGWAGVDQGVSLGNWTRAMMYGRDILRGLQNWAIGWTDWNLCLDLIGGPNWVKNYADSPIIVNVTADEFYKQPMFYAMAHFR
;
A
#
# COMPACT_ATOMS: atom_id res chain seq x y z
N MET A 1 -13.45 32.22 6.12
CA MET A 1 -14.26 31.13 5.53
C MET A 1 -13.47 29.82 5.69
N ILE A 2 -13.36 29.35 6.92
CA ILE A 2 -12.46 28.28 7.36
C ILE A 2 -13.32 27.03 7.53
N ILE A 3 -13.29 26.13 6.54
CA ILE A 3 -14.00 24.85 6.62
C ILE A 3 -13.12 23.89 7.40
N THR A 4 -13.36 23.85 8.71
CA THR A 4 -12.84 22.84 9.64
C THR A 4 -13.41 21.47 9.25
N LEU A 5 -12.59 20.63 8.62
CA LEU A 5 -12.93 19.23 8.34
C LEU A 5 -13.09 18.47 9.67
N ILE A 6 -14.32 18.33 10.13
CA ILE A 6 -14.70 17.36 11.16
C ILE A 6 -15.06 16.07 10.42
N ILE A 7 -14.10 15.16 10.24
CA ILE A 7 -14.36 13.81 9.72
C ILE A 7 -14.41 12.85 10.91
N ILE A 8 -15.63 12.42 11.25
CA ILE A 8 -15.88 11.36 12.22
C ILE A 8 -15.77 10.02 11.46
N PHE A 9 -14.64 9.32 11.63
CA PHE A 9 -14.53 7.92 11.22
C PHE A 9 -15.15 7.02 12.31
N LEU A 10 -16.42 6.62 12.11
CA LEU A 10 -17.08 5.60 12.92
C LEU A 10 -16.91 4.23 12.23
N ARG A 11 -15.88 3.47 12.66
CA ARG A 11 -15.86 2.01 12.48
C ARG A 11 -16.87 1.39 13.45
N LEU A 12 -18.08 1.10 12.98
CA LEU A 12 -18.98 0.16 13.64
C LEU A 12 -18.73 -1.21 13.02
N LEU A 13 -17.91 -2.01 13.70
CA LEU A 13 -17.79 -3.43 13.42
C LEU A 13 -19.10 -4.12 13.79
N ILE A 14 -19.53 -4.93 12.84
CA ILE A 14 -20.67 -5.84 12.86
C ILE A 14 -20.64 -6.66 14.16
N GLN A 15 -21.62 -6.43 15.02
CA GLN A 15 -21.99 -7.37 16.07
C GLN A 15 -23.50 -7.58 16.00
N LEU A 16 -23.91 -8.37 15.00
CA LEU A 16 -25.25 -8.94 14.92
C LEU A 16 -25.12 -10.38 14.41
N ASN A 17 -24.92 -11.29 15.36
CA ASN A 17 -25.53 -12.62 15.32
C ASN A 17 -25.81 -12.98 16.79
N ALA A 18 -27.04 -12.73 17.24
CA ALA A 18 -28.15 -13.68 17.20
C ALA A 18 -28.08 -14.67 18.37
N GLN A 19 -28.79 -14.35 19.45
CA GLN A 19 -29.25 -15.34 20.41
C GLN A 19 -30.74 -15.65 20.15
N ILE A 20 -30.94 -16.85 19.60
CA ILE A 20 -31.83 -17.91 20.13
C ILE A 20 -33.35 -17.84 19.81
N ASN A 21 -33.79 -18.99 19.26
CA ASN A 21 -35.13 -19.62 19.15
C ASN A 21 -35.96 -19.32 17.89
N ASN A 22 -36.41 -20.30 17.08
CA ASN A 22 -36.78 -21.70 17.34
C ASN A 22 -36.57 -22.65 16.12
N GLY A 23 -36.08 -23.87 16.40
CA GLY A 23 -36.67 -25.14 15.94
C GLY A 23 -36.40 -25.69 14.53
N ILE A 24 -35.59 -26.76 14.45
CA ILE A 24 -35.94 -28.14 14.01
C ILE A 24 -34.64 -28.91 13.60
N PHE A 25 -34.41 -30.06 14.26
CA PHE A 25 -33.36 -31.10 14.04
C PHE A 25 -33.61 -31.89 12.72
N PRO A 26 -32.77 -32.87 12.23
CA PRO A 26 -31.73 -33.65 12.94
C PRO A 26 -30.43 -34.02 12.16
N GLN A 27 -29.53 -34.70 12.90
CA GLN A 27 -28.63 -35.81 12.54
C GLN A 27 -27.10 -35.64 12.71
N GLU A 28 -26.57 -36.64 13.42
CA GLU A 28 -25.23 -36.87 13.95
C GLU A 28 -24.23 -37.34 12.89
N ILE A 29 -22.95 -36.97 13.02
CA ILE A 29 -21.79 -37.83 12.68
C ILE A 29 -20.63 -37.50 13.64
N PRO A 30 -19.98 -38.48 14.31
CA PRO A 30 -18.88 -38.25 15.26
C PRO A 30 -17.50 -38.48 14.61
N ILE A 31 -16.51 -37.63 14.91
CA ILE A 31 -15.10 -37.98 14.70
C ILE A 31 -14.31 -37.71 15.99
N LYS A 32 -13.83 -38.80 16.59
CA LYS A 32 -12.83 -38.86 17.66
C LYS A 32 -11.46 -38.50 17.09
N ALA A 33 -10.69 -37.69 17.82
CA ALA A 33 -9.23 -37.77 17.80
C ALA A 33 -8.67 -37.52 19.20
N LYS A 34 -7.97 -38.54 19.71
CA LYS A 34 -7.17 -38.52 20.95
C LYS A 34 -6.02 -37.53 20.80
N PHE A 35 -5.72 -36.79 21.88
CA PHE A 35 -4.37 -36.26 22.10
C PHE A 35 -3.81 -36.87 23.38
N GLU A 36 -2.68 -37.54 23.22
CA GLU A 36 -1.89 -38.16 24.27
C GLU A 36 -1.16 -37.10 25.11
N GLN A 37 -1.01 -37.45 26.39
CA GLN A 37 -0.33 -36.70 27.42
C GLN A 37 1.16 -36.58 27.14
N LEU A 38 1.70 -35.36 27.15
CA LEU A 38 3.11 -35.11 27.45
C LEU A 38 3.21 -34.25 28.71
N LYS A 39 3.60 -34.91 29.80
CA LYS A 39 3.99 -34.29 31.08
C LYS A 39 5.29 -33.52 30.90
N TRP A 40 5.33 -32.26 31.32
CA TRP A 40 6.57 -31.59 31.73
C TRP A 40 6.31 -30.78 33.01
N ASN A 41 6.87 -31.25 34.11
CA ASN A 41 7.00 -30.50 35.37
C ASN A 41 8.36 -29.81 35.37
N LYS A 42 8.37 -28.47 35.46
CA LYS A 42 9.29 -27.71 36.33
C LYS A 42 8.86 -26.25 36.37
N THR A 43 8.42 -25.87 37.55
CA THR A 43 8.19 -24.52 38.06
C THR A 43 9.33 -23.57 37.69
N LYS A 44 8.99 -22.53 36.92
CA LYS A 44 9.67 -21.23 36.98
C LYS A 44 8.62 -20.20 37.35
N ASN A 45 8.81 -19.56 38.50
CA ASN A 45 8.09 -18.37 38.88
C ASN A 45 8.40 -17.29 37.84
N ILE A 46 7.51 -17.12 36.85
CA ILE A 46 7.51 -15.95 35.99
C ILE A 46 6.74 -14.89 36.75
N PHE A 47 7.48 -13.99 37.40
CA PHE A 47 6.93 -12.70 37.77
C PHE A 47 6.61 -11.96 36.47
N ILE A 48 5.37 -12.04 36.01
CA ILE A 48 4.84 -11.12 35.02
C ILE A 48 4.62 -9.81 35.77
N SER A 49 5.63 -8.94 35.83
CA SER A 49 5.36 -7.54 36.14
C SER A 49 4.54 -7.00 34.98
N LYS A 50 3.23 -6.86 35.17
CA LYS A 50 2.42 -5.90 34.43
C LYS A 50 2.94 -4.51 34.81
N ASN A 51 4.04 -4.08 34.19
CA ASN A 51 4.30 -2.66 34.05
C ASN A 51 3.40 -2.20 32.90
N SER A 52 2.18 -1.80 33.26
CA SER A 52 1.37 -0.90 32.46
C SER A 52 2.12 0.42 32.33
N ILE A 53 3.03 0.52 31.38
CA ILE A 53 3.56 1.80 30.95
C ILE A 53 2.58 2.33 29.91
N GLU A 54 1.51 2.99 30.37
CA GLU A 54 0.83 4.00 29.56
C GLU A 54 1.81 5.15 29.33
N ASN A 55 2.76 4.99 28.40
CA ASN A 55 3.48 6.11 27.82
C ASN A 55 2.95 6.30 26.41
N THR A 56 1.81 6.96 26.28
CA THR A 56 1.44 7.58 25.01
C THR A 56 2.43 8.71 24.77
N GLN A 57 3.57 8.37 24.16
CA GLN A 57 4.58 9.34 23.80
C GLN A 57 3.93 10.35 22.85
N LYS A 58 3.80 11.60 23.30
CA LYS A 58 3.21 12.67 22.52
C LYS A 58 4.18 13.10 21.44
N CYS A 59 3.66 13.63 20.34
CA CYS A 59 4.45 14.23 19.26
C CYS A 59 5.45 15.26 19.81
N PHE A 60 6.75 15.01 19.64
CA PHE A 60 7.77 16.03 19.81
C PHE A 60 7.81 16.92 18.56
N LYS A 61 7.17 18.08 18.65
CA LYS A 61 6.95 18.98 17.52
C LYS A 61 8.23 19.67 17.09
N ARG A 62 8.45 19.72 15.78
CA ARG A 62 9.45 20.61 15.17
C ARG A 62 8.82 21.38 14.01
N HIS A 63 8.97 22.70 14.05
CA HIS A 63 8.53 23.59 12.99
C HIS A 63 9.68 23.85 12.02
N PHE A 64 9.33 23.90 10.75
CA PHE A 64 10.22 24.30 9.65
C PHE A 64 9.53 25.46 8.91
N SER A 65 9.72 25.57 7.59
CA SER A 65 9.19 26.67 6.78
C SER A 65 7.73 26.49 6.32
N ALA A 66 7.13 25.31 6.49
CA ALA A 66 5.77 25.03 6.02
C ALA A 66 4.67 25.49 7.00
N ASP A 67 3.41 25.25 6.63
CA ASP A 67 2.18 25.69 7.32
C ASP A 67 1.81 24.86 8.57
N SER A 68 2.62 23.88 8.97
CA SER A 68 2.44 23.09 10.19
C SER A 68 3.79 22.61 10.77
N PHE A 69 3.81 21.44 11.41
CA PHE A 69 4.96 20.85 12.09
C PHE A 69 5.07 19.36 11.79
N VAL A 70 6.28 18.83 11.94
CA VAL A 70 6.54 17.38 11.95
C VAL A 70 6.63 16.88 13.39
N CYS A 71 6.48 15.58 13.56
CA CYS A 71 6.81 14.91 14.83
C CYS A 71 8.14 14.19 14.69
N VAL A 72 9.07 14.53 15.57
CA VAL A 72 10.43 14.00 15.58
C VAL A 72 10.45 12.68 16.33
N CYS A 73 11.03 11.67 15.69
CA CYS A 73 11.24 10.35 16.26
C CYS A 73 12.72 9.95 16.15
N ASN A 74 13.21 9.17 17.10
CA ASN A 74 14.56 8.62 17.12
C ASN A 74 14.55 7.26 17.85
N SER A 75 15.74 6.79 18.25
CA SER A 75 15.91 5.51 18.95
C SER A 75 15.27 5.41 20.35
N ILE A 76 14.88 6.54 20.96
CA ILE A 76 14.40 6.62 22.35
C ILE A 76 12.94 7.11 22.40
N HIS A 77 12.57 8.02 21.50
CA HIS A 77 11.28 8.67 21.49
C HIS A 77 10.62 8.59 20.11
N CYS A 78 9.35 8.22 20.06
CA CYS A 78 8.51 8.44 18.90
C CYS A 78 7.04 8.42 19.30
N ASP A 79 6.24 9.31 18.71
CA ASP A 79 4.82 9.35 19.02
C ASP A 79 4.05 8.19 18.39
N GLN A 80 3.05 7.73 19.13
CA GLN A 80 2.24 6.58 18.78
C GLN A 80 0.75 6.90 19.00
N PRO A 81 -0.13 6.51 18.07
CA PRO A 81 -1.56 6.65 18.26
C PRO A 81 -2.03 5.86 19.48
N GLU A 82 -2.92 6.46 20.27
CA GLU A 82 -3.59 5.77 21.36
C GLU A 82 -4.39 4.59 20.81
N GLU A 83 -4.50 3.51 21.60
CA GLU A 83 -5.33 2.37 21.21
C GLU A 83 -6.80 2.78 21.14
N ILE A 84 -7.55 2.15 20.23
CA ILE A 84 -8.98 2.44 20.02
C ILE A 84 -9.78 2.28 21.33
N GLY A 85 -9.39 1.36 22.21
CA GLY A 85 -10.14 1.04 23.44
C GLY A 85 -11.33 0.12 23.14
N GLU A 86 -12.10 -0.19 24.19
CA GLU A 86 -13.23 -1.11 24.10
C GLU A 86 -14.52 -0.37 23.70
N PHE A 87 -15.27 -0.95 22.76
CA PHE A 87 -16.58 -0.45 22.36
C PHE A 87 -17.67 -1.11 23.20
N THR A 88 -18.43 -0.30 23.94
CA THR A 88 -19.54 -0.76 24.79
C THR A 88 -20.90 -0.60 24.11
N GLY A 89 -20.94 0.00 22.91
CA GLY A 89 -22.18 0.41 22.23
C GLY A 89 -22.79 1.69 22.78
N GLU A 90 -22.17 2.29 23.82
CA GLU A 90 -22.59 3.55 24.42
C GLU A 90 -21.54 4.65 24.26
N ASN A 91 -20.40 4.31 23.67
CA ASN A 91 -19.29 5.20 23.44
C ASN A 91 -18.87 5.23 21.97
N ALA A 92 -18.24 6.34 21.58
CA ALA A 92 -17.58 6.53 20.31
C ALA A 92 -16.23 7.19 20.57
N TYR A 93 -15.22 6.87 19.75
CA TYR A 93 -13.90 7.49 19.85
C TYR A 93 -13.64 8.36 18.63
N ILE A 94 -13.09 9.54 18.86
CA ILE A 94 -12.63 10.46 17.81
C ILE A 94 -11.12 10.59 17.94
N TYR A 95 -10.43 10.48 16.81
CA TYR A 95 -9.04 10.87 16.66
C TYR A 95 -8.99 12.19 15.90
N GLN A 96 -8.26 13.17 16.41
CA GLN A 96 -8.18 14.49 15.80
C GLN A 96 -6.74 14.88 15.48
N THR A 97 -6.52 15.39 14.27
CA THR A 97 -5.26 15.96 13.79
C THR A 97 -5.57 17.34 13.22
N ASP A 98 -4.75 18.35 13.54
CA ASP A 98 -4.95 19.72 13.06
C ASP A 98 -3.59 20.40 12.76
N PRO A 99 -3.54 21.49 11.95
CA PRO A 99 -2.28 22.09 11.52
C PRO A 99 -1.46 22.74 12.66
N ILE A 100 -2.07 23.03 13.81
CA ILE A 100 -1.48 23.87 14.85
C ILE A 100 -1.06 23.04 16.06
N LYS A 101 -1.90 22.09 16.49
CA LYS A 101 -1.76 21.48 17.80
C LYS A 101 -1.73 19.95 17.80
N GLN A 102 -2.69 19.28 17.18
CA GLN A 102 -2.98 17.88 17.47
C GLN A 102 -2.47 16.93 16.39
N ARG A 103 -2.11 15.73 16.83
CA ARG A 103 -1.71 14.58 16.02
C ARG A 103 -2.36 13.34 16.62
N LEU A 104 -3.42 12.85 15.97
CA LEU A 104 -4.22 11.69 16.42
C LEU A 104 -4.63 11.77 17.90
N ASN A 105 -5.01 12.96 18.37
CA ASN A 105 -5.48 13.15 19.74
C ASN A 105 -6.81 12.42 19.94
N LYS A 106 -6.86 11.44 20.86
CA LYS A 106 -8.07 10.67 21.14
C LYS A 106 -9.04 11.46 22.03
N LYS A 107 -10.35 11.33 21.75
CA LYS A 107 -11.44 11.79 22.62
C LYS A 107 -12.56 10.76 22.63
N GLU A 108 -13.04 10.41 23.82
CA GLU A 108 -14.24 9.61 23.98
C GLU A 108 -15.49 10.49 23.99
N LEU A 109 -16.52 10.04 23.27
CA LEU A 109 -17.84 10.62 23.22
C LEU A 109 -18.87 9.59 23.70
N LYS A 110 -19.95 10.06 24.32
CA LYS A 110 -21.10 9.22 24.67
C LYS A 110 -22.11 9.22 23.52
N ILE A 111 -22.55 8.04 23.11
CA ILE A 111 -23.63 7.87 22.14
C ILE A 111 -24.96 8.10 22.84
N ILE A 112 -25.68 9.14 22.42
CA ILE A 112 -27.01 9.42 22.94
C ILE A 112 -28.02 8.54 22.19
N LYS A 113 -28.52 7.50 22.85
CA LYS A 113 -29.66 6.73 22.35
C LYS A 113 -30.89 7.65 22.34
N ARG A 114 -31.43 7.93 21.16
CA ARG A 114 -32.63 8.76 21.03
C ARG A 114 -33.80 8.03 21.71
N LYS A 115 -34.29 8.54 22.84
CA LYS A 115 -35.57 8.08 23.41
C LYS A 115 -36.68 8.49 22.45
N ASN A 116 -37.61 7.58 22.16
CA ASN A 116 -38.78 7.76 21.28
C ASN A 116 -39.82 8.76 21.83
N ASN A 117 -39.39 9.85 22.45
CA ASN A 117 -40.29 10.79 23.13
C ASN A 117 -40.79 11.93 22.22
N GLY A 118 -40.79 11.77 20.89
CA GLY A 118 -41.36 12.77 19.97
C GLY A 118 -40.60 14.11 19.91
N ILE A 119 -39.57 14.35 20.71
CA ILE A 119 -38.78 15.58 20.68
C ILE A 119 -37.92 15.59 19.40
N LYS A 120 -38.37 16.37 18.41
CA LYS A 120 -37.51 16.89 17.36
C LYS A 120 -36.52 17.84 18.02
N LEU A 121 -35.31 17.35 18.29
CA LEU A 121 -34.14 18.21 18.49
C LEU A 121 -33.85 18.89 17.14
N GLU A 122 -34.55 19.97 16.85
CA GLU A 122 -34.14 20.94 15.83
C GLU A 122 -33.03 21.78 16.45
N LEU A 123 -31.83 21.21 16.50
CA LEU A 123 -30.63 21.97 16.79
C LEU A 123 -30.34 22.81 15.54
N GLU A 124 -30.61 24.12 15.62
CA GLU A 124 -30.24 25.08 14.58
C GLU A 124 -28.75 24.95 14.25
N ASN A 125 -28.40 25.11 12.97
CA ASN A 125 -27.02 24.99 12.46
C ASN A 125 -26.34 23.62 12.66
N THR A 126 -27.09 22.50 12.59
CA THR A 126 -26.49 21.16 12.65
C THR A 126 -26.41 20.44 11.29
N VAL A 127 -25.26 19.80 11.04
CA VAL A 127 -25.09 18.84 9.94
C VAL A 127 -25.42 17.45 10.46
N LYS A 128 -26.40 16.79 9.84
CA LYS A 128 -26.81 15.44 10.22
C LYS A 128 -26.33 14.41 9.20
N ILE A 129 -25.39 13.56 9.61
CA ILE A 129 -24.94 12.40 8.85
C ILE A 129 -25.73 11.18 9.32
N ARG A 130 -26.33 10.43 8.39
CA ARG A 130 -27.02 9.16 8.68
C ARG A 130 -26.24 8.02 8.05
N ILE A 131 -26.00 6.96 8.83
CA ILE A 131 -25.31 5.75 8.37
C ILE A 131 -26.38 4.68 8.15
N ASN A 132 -26.43 4.12 6.94
CA ASN A 132 -27.25 2.96 6.65
C ASN A 132 -26.38 1.69 6.58
N ALA A 133 -26.35 0.92 7.66
CA ALA A 133 -25.51 -0.27 7.75
C ALA A 133 -25.99 -1.45 6.87
N SER A 134 -27.21 -1.40 6.32
CA SER A 134 -27.69 -2.43 5.39
C SER A 134 -27.16 -2.27 3.97
N GLN A 135 -26.64 -1.10 3.62
CA GLN A 135 -26.04 -0.84 2.31
C GLN A 135 -24.53 -1.09 2.38
N GLN A 136 -24.09 -2.16 1.71
CA GLN A 136 -22.69 -2.57 1.64
C GLN A 136 -22.07 -2.20 0.28
N TYR A 137 -20.76 -1.96 0.28
CA TYR A 137 -19.97 -1.60 -0.90
C TYR A 137 -18.75 -2.51 -1.01
N GLN A 138 -17.63 -2.03 -1.54
CA GLN A 138 -16.41 -2.79 -1.71
C GLN A 138 -15.80 -3.24 -0.38
N LYS A 139 -15.13 -4.40 -0.41
CA LYS A 139 -14.25 -4.85 0.68
C LYS A 139 -12.91 -4.14 0.59
N ILE A 140 -12.41 -3.64 1.71
CA ILE A 140 -11.11 -2.96 1.78
C ILE A 140 -9.97 -3.99 1.85
N LEU A 141 -9.05 -3.92 0.89
CA LEU A 141 -7.75 -4.59 0.88
C LEU A 141 -6.84 -4.02 1.95
N GLY A 142 -6.69 -2.69 1.97
CA GLY A 142 -5.90 -1.99 2.97
C GLY A 142 -5.15 -0.77 2.46
N PHE A 143 -4.20 -0.34 3.28
CA PHE A 143 -3.38 0.85 3.07
C PHE A 143 -1.91 0.52 3.32
N GLY A 144 -1.02 1.20 2.61
CA GLY A 144 0.39 0.82 2.58
C GLY A 144 1.31 1.85 1.95
N GLY A 145 2.53 1.40 1.66
CA GLY A 145 3.54 2.13 0.89
C GLY A 145 4.48 1.17 0.15
N ALA A 146 5.41 1.72 -0.62
CA ALA A 146 6.37 0.98 -1.43
C ALA A 146 7.72 0.76 -0.73
N PHE A 147 8.27 -0.45 -0.90
CA PHE A 147 9.63 -0.85 -0.53
C PHE A 147 10.58 -0.65 -1.71
N THR A 148 10.83 0.61 -2.07
CA THR A 148 11.83 0.97 -3.09
C THR A 148 13.26 0.83 -2.57
N ASP A 149 14.25 0.88 -3.45
CA ASP A 149 15.66 0.87 -3.04
C ASP A 149 16.00 2.11 -2.21
N ALA A 150 15.43 3.27 -2.54
CA ALA A 150 15.57 4.50 -1.77
C ALA A 150 15.10 4.35 -0.31
N VAL A 151 13.98 3.66 -0.10
CA VAL A 151 13.48 3.33 1.25
C VAL A 151 14.49 2.46 1.98
N GLY A 152 14.94 1.39 1.33
CA GLY A 152 15.91 0.47 1.89
C GLY A 152 17.25 1.13 2.27
N TYR A 153 17.74 2.00 1.40
CA TYR A 153 18.94 2.80 1.61
C TYR A 153 18.80 3.71 2.84
N ASN A 154 17.74 4.50 2.92
CA ASN A 154 17.49 5.41 4.04
C ASN A 154 17.31 4.68 5.38
N LEU A 155 16.60 3.54 5.38
CA LEU A 155 16.47 2.70 6.56
C LEU A 155 17.83 2.17 7.02
N ASN A 156 18.69 1.75 6.10
CA ASN A 156 19.98 1.17 6.41
C ASN A 156 20.99 2.19 6.96
N LEU A 157 20.84 3.48 6.64
CA LEU A 157 21.66 4.56 7.21
C LEU A 157 21.31 4.89 8.67
N LEU A 158 20.08 4.62 9.11
CA LEU A 158 19.68 4.79 10.51
C LEU A 158 20.31 3.73 11.42
N SER A 159 20.50 4.08 12.70
CA SER A 159 20.85 3.11 13.72
C SER A 159 19.78 2.02 13.81
N LYS A 160 20.18 0.80 14.22
CA LYS A 160 19.25 -0.34 14.32
C LYS A 160 18.00 -0.02 15.17
N LYS A 161 18.15 0.78 16.23
CA LYS A 161 17.04 1.17 17.10
C LYS A 161 16.10 2.15 16.40
N THR A 162 16.65 3.21 15.78
CA THR A 162 15.84 4.20 15.05
C THR A 162 15.13 3.59 13.84
N ARG A 163 15.82 2.73 13.09
CA ARG A 163 15.23 1.95 11.98
C ARG A 163 14.06 1.08 12.43
N MET A 164 14.22 0.35 13.53
CA MET A 164 13.15 -0.46 14.11
C MET A 164 11.98 0.42 14.58
N GLN A 165 12.26 1.58 15.18
CA GLN A 165 11.23 2.52 15.61
C GLN A 165 10.41 3.04 14.41
N LEU A 166 11.07 3.37 13.29
CA LEU A 166 10.42 3.80 12.05
C LEU A 166 9.52 2.69 11.48
N LEU A 167 10.02 1.46 11.36
CA LEU A 167 9.22 0.34 10.86
C LEU A 167 8.03 0.04 11.79
N ARG A 168 8.22 0.16 13.11
CA ARG A 168 7.12 0.03 14.08
C ARG A 168 6.04 1.07 13.85
N THR A 169 6.42 2.31 13.56
CA THR A 169 5.47 3.40 13.28
C THR A 169 4.51 3.07 12.13
N TYR A 170 4.92 2.27 11.13
CA TYR A 170 4.02 1.81 10.05
C TYR A 170 3.33 0.49 10.34
N PHE A 171 4.04 -0.53 10.80
CA PHE A 171 3.57 -1.92 10.70
C PHE A 171 3.19 -2.55 12.04
N ASP A 172 3.69 -2.03 13.17
CA ASP A 172 3.46 -2.69 14.45
C ASP A 172 1.96 -2.73 14.78
N LYS A 173 1.44 -3.94 15.03
CA LYS A 173 0.02 -4.16 15.28
C LYS A 173 -0.50 -3.50 16.56
N ASN A 174 0.36 -3.23 17.53
CA ASN A 174 -0.04 -2.66 18.82
C ASN A 174 0.12 -1.14 18.82
N ILE A 175 1.25 -0.64 18.31
CA ILE A 175 1.61 0.78 18.45
C ILE A 175 1.65 1.56 17.13
N GLY A 176 1.80 0.86 16.01
CA GLY A 176 2.00 1.48 14.70
C GLY A 176 0.71 1.73 13.95
N ILE A 177 0.87 2.38 12.80
CA ILE A 177 0.07 2.49 11.57
C ILE A 177 -0.83 1.35 11.10
N ARG A 178 -0.47 0.12 11.46
CA ARG A 178 -1.07 -1.12 10.97
C ARG A 178 -1.21 -1.16 9.43
N TYR A 179 -0.20 -0.69 8.70
CA TYR A 179 -0.16 -0.90 7.24
C TYR A 179 -0.24 -2.39 6.92
N THR A 180 -1.06 -2.73 5.93
CA THR A 180 -1.33 -4.12 5.51
C THR A 180 -0.96 -4.38 4.06
N VAL A 181 -0.57 -3.34 3.31
CA VAL A 181 -0.17 -3.42 1.89
C VAL A 181 1.27 -2.97 1.74
N GLY A 182 2.02 -3.63 0.87
CA GLY A 182 3.38 -3.24 0.51
C GLY A 182 3.62 -3.37 -1.00
N ARG A 183 4.00 -2.28 -1.68
CA ARG A 183 4.37 -2.34 -3.10
C ARG A 183 5.87 -2.61 -3.24
N VAL A 184 6.27 -3.50 -4.15
CA VAL A 184 7.68 -3.91 -4.30
C VAL A 184 8.06 -3.80 -5.77
N PRO A 185 9.02 -2.93 -6.12
CA PRO A 185 9.59 -2.92 -7.46
C PRO A 185 10.25 -4.24 -7.82
N ILE A 186 10.04 -4.71 -9.04
CA ILE A 186 10.81 -5.79 -9.67
C ILE A 186 11.99 -5.10 -10.34
N SER A 187 13.17 -5.26 -9.74
CA SER A 187 14.41 -4.56 -10.09
C SER A 187 14.38 -3.05 -9.79
N SER A 188 15.22 -2.28 -10.49
CA SER A 188 15.35 -0.83 -10.31
C SER A 188 14.16 -0.01 -10.84
N CYS A 189 13.91 1.11 -10.18
CA CYS A 189 13.05 2.21 -10.63
C CYS A 189 13.80 3.55 -10.61
N ASP A 190 13.09 4.67 -10.71
CA ASP A 190 13.68 6.01 -10.56
C ASP A 190 14.19 6.24 -9.12
N PHE A 191 13.48 5.72 -8.11
CA PHE A 191 13.89 5.66 -6.69
C PHE A 191 14.91 4.54 -6.40
N SER A 192 15.81 4.31 -7.34
CA SER A 192 17.04 3.52 -7.18
C SER A 192 18.26 4.43 -7.30
N SER A 193 19.41 4.00 -6.79
CA SER A 193 20.68 4.74 -6.94
C SER A 193 21.38 4.45 -8.26
N ARG A 194 21.00 3.36 -8.95
CA ARG A 194 21.50 2.93 -10.26
C ARG A 194 20.41 2.19 -11.03
N VAL A 195 20.60 2.07 -12.34
CA VAL A 195 19.76 1.25 -13.22
C VAL A 195 20.29 -0.17 -13.28
N TYR A 196 19.43 -1.16 -13.08
CA TYR A 196 19.74 -2.58 -13.19
C TYR A 196 18.50 -3.44 -13.48
N SER A 197 18.69 -4.59 -14.13
CA SER A 197 17.72 -5.70 -14.16
C SER A 197 18.26 -6.90 -13.38
N TYR A 198 17.47 -7.95 -13.20
CA TYR A 198 17.97 -9.21 -12.65
C TYR A 198 18.71 -10.07 -13.68
N CYS A 199 18.70 -9.72 -14.97
CA CYS A 199 19.29 -10.51 -16.04
C CYS A 199 19.83 -9.61 -17.17
N ASP A 200 20.93 -8.92 -16.91
CA ASP A 200 21.51 -7.94 -17.83
C ASP A 200 22.38 -8.55 -18.95
N THR A 201 22.68 -9.85 -18.90
CA THR A 201 23.42 -10.55 -19.96
C THR A 201 22.62 -10.59 -21.25
N ASP A 202 23.17 -10.05 -22.34
CA ASP A 202 22.50 -9.94 -23.63
C ASP A 202 22.08 -11.31 -24.19
N ASN A 203 20.85 -11.40 -24.69
CA ASN A 203 20.25 -12.60 -25.28
C ASN A 203 20.24 -13.85 -24.36
N ASP A 204 20.24 -13.68 -23.04
CA ASP A 204 20.06 -14.77 -22.09
C ASP A 204 18.60 -15.25 -21.99
N PHE A 205 18.08 -15.81 -23.09
CA PHE A 205 16.73 -16.35 -23.19
C PHE A 205 16.45 -17.50 -22.21
N LYS A 206 17.49 -18.10 -21.63
CA LYS A 206 17.38 -19.16 -20.62
C LYS A 206 17.47 -18.64 -19.19
N LEU A 207 17.65 -17.34 -19.01
CA LEU A 207 17.81 -16.68 -17.71
C LEU A 207 18.92 -17.30 -16.85
N LYS A 208 20.00 -17.82 -17.46
CA LYS A 208 21.09 -18.49 -16.73
C LYS A 208 21.76 -17.58 -15.72
N THR A 209 21.86 -16.31 -16.05
CA THR A 209 22.52 -15.27 -15.24
C THR A 209 21.55 -14.49 -14.37
N PHE A 210 20.28 -14.93 -14.28
CA PHE A 210 19.31 -14.26 -13.40
C PHE A 210 19.77 -14.33 -11.95
N ALA A 211 19.87 -13.17 -11.30
CA ALA A 211 20.13 -13.03 -9.89
C ALA A 211 19.40 -11.82 -9.31
N LEU A 212 18.87 -11.95 -8.10
CA LEU A 212 18.43 -10.78 -7.33
C LEU A 212 19.62 -9.87 -7.04
N ALA A 213 19.37 -8.56 -6.98
CA ALA A 213 20.42 -7.59 -6.75
C ALA A 213 20.68 -7.41 -5.24
N GLU A 214 21.81 -6.77 -4.92
CA GLU A 214 22.19 -6.43 -3.55
C GLU A 214 21.11 -5.59 -2.83
N GLU A 215 20.42 -4.73 -3.58
CA GLU A 215 19.29 -3.93 -3.11
C GLU A 215 18.13 -4.81 -2.60
N ASP A 216 17.85 -5.94 -3.26
CA ASP A 216 16.86 -6.91 -2.80
C ASP A 216 17.33 -7.64 -1.55
N LEU A 217 18.56 -8.17 -1.58
CA LEU A 217 19.12 -9.06 -0.55
C LEU A 217 19.39 -8.33 0.76
N HIS A 218 19.86 -7.08 0.69
CA HIS A 218 20.31 -6.33 1.86
C HIS A 218 19.39 -5.18 2.27
N MET A 219 18.38 -4.87 1.46
CA MET A 219 17.43 -3.79 1.77
C MET A 219 15.98 -4.28 1.73
N LYS A 220 15.43 -4.61 0.55
CA LYS A 220 14.00 -4.88 0.41
C LYS A 220 13.54 -6.10 1.22
N ILE A 221 14.19 -7.26 1.02
CA ILE A 221 13.81 -8.51 1.69
C ILE A 221 13.91 -8.40 3.22
N PRO A 222 15.04 -7.94 3.82
CA PRO A 222 15.13 -7.79 5.28
C PRO A 222 14.08 -6.85 5.89
N HIS A 223 13.74 -5.75 5.20
CA HIS A 223 12.74 -4.81 5.69
C HIS A 223 11.32 -5.34 5.55
N ILE A 224 11.00 -6.04 4.45
CA ILE A 224 9.70 -6.73 4.29
C ILE A 224 9.50 -7.79 5.37
N LEU A 225 10.52 -8.62 5.66
CA LEU A 225 10.45 -9.61 6.73
C LEU A 225 10.21 -8.97 8.09
N THR A 226 10.91 -7.86 8.38
CA THR A 226 10.71 -7.11 9.62
C THR A 226 9.29 -6.55 9.69
N ALA A 227 8.77 -6.00 8.60
CA ALA A 227 7.41 -5.49 8.52
C ALA A 227 6.35 -6.59 8.74
N ASN A 228 6.51 -7.77 8.13
CA ASN A 228 5.64 -8.94 8.36
C ASN A 228 5.63 -9.37 9.84
N ILE A 229 6.80 -9.40 10.49
CA ILE A 229 6.92 -9.74 11.92
C ILE A 229 6.17 -8.72 12.79
N LEU A 230 6.34 -7.43 12.51
CA LEU A 230 5.69 -6.34 13.25
C LEU A 230 4.17 -6.32 13.06
N ALA A 231 3.71 -6.58 11.84
CA ALA A 231 2.29 -6.72 11.52
C ALA A 231 1.66 -7.96 12.19
N GLY A 232 2.47 -9.00 12.47
CA GLY A 232 2.01 -10.27 13.03
C GLY A 232 1.35 -11.20 12.00
N SER A 233 1.33 -10.79 10.74
CA SER A 233 0.87 -11.56 9.58
C SER A 233 1.58 -11.07 8.32
N PRO A 234 1.72 -11.89 7.26
CA PRO A 234 2.22 -11.42 5.98
C PRO A 234 1.42 -10.22 5.45
N LEU A 235 2.11 -9.20 4.96
CA LEU A 235 1.51 -8.09 4.24
C LEU A 235 0.94 -8.57 2.90
N ASN A 236 -0.08 -7.88 2.39
CA ASN A 236 -0.51 -8.02 1.01
C ASN A 236 0.52 -7.33 0.10
N LEU A 237 1.54 -8.07 -0.30
CA LEU A 237 2.58 -7.53 -1.17
C LEU A 237 2.14 -7.51 -2.63
N VAL A 238 2.41 -6.41 -3.33
CA VAL A 238 2.14 -6.27 -4.77
C VAL A 238 3.42 -5.93 -5.49
N ALA A 239 3.78 -6.73 -6.50
CA ALA A 239 4.95 -6.48 -7.31
C ALA A 239 4.60 -5.74 -8.60
N THR A 240 5.48 -4.87 -9.08
CA THR A 240 5.37 -4.26 -10.41
C THR A 240 6.74 -4.11 -11.05
N SER A 241 6.81 -4.13 -12.38
CA SER A 241 8.03 -3.87 -13.14
C SER A 241 7.95 -2.49 -13.78
N TRP A 242 9.07 -1.75 -13.77
CA TRP A 242 9.21 -0.51 -14.56
C TRP A 242 9.80 -0.74 -15.95
N SER A 243 10.45 -1.89 -16.14
CA SER A 243 11.05 -2.24 -17.42
C SER A 243 11.50 -3.69 -17.45
N ALA A 244 11.40 -4.30 -18.62
CA ALA A 244 12.18 -5.49 -18.93
C ALA A 244 13.70 -5.19 -19.01
N PRO A 245 14.57 -6.22 -18.87
CA PRO A 245 15.98 -6.09 -19.17
C PRO A 245 16.23 -5.40 -20.52
N ALA A 246 17.25 -4.54 -20.58
CA ALA A 246 17.50 -3.68 -21.74
C ALA A 246 17.53 -4.45 -23.07
N TRP A 247 18.13 -5.64 -23.09
CA TRP A 247 18.25 -6.44 -24.30
C TRP A 247 16.93 -7.00 -24.86
N MET A 248 15.90 -7.08 -24.01
CA MET A 248 14.54 -7.49 -24.40
C MET A 248 13.71 -6.36 -25.01
N LYS A 249 14.12 -5.09 -24.82
CA LYS A 249 13.40 -3.90 -25.29
C LYS A 249 13.82 -3.45 -26.68
N THR A 250 12.90 -2.87 -27.43
CA THR A 250 13.15 -2.28 -28.76
C THR A 250 14.16 -1.14 -28.70
N SER A 251 14.18 -0.37 -27.61
CA SER A 251 15.12 0.72 -27.38
C SER A 251 16.51 0.28 -26.90
N ARG A 252 16.69 -1.02 -26.57
CA ARG A 252 17.93 -1.57 -26.00
C ARG A 252 18.42 -0.86 -24.73
N LYS A 253 17.50 -0.21 -24.00
CA LYS A 253 17.74 0.54 -22.75
C LYS A 253 16.57 0.32 -21.79
N MET A 254 16.84 0.23 -20.49
CA MET A 254 15.76 0.28 -19.49
C MET A 254 15.16 1.69 -19.38
N PRO A 255 15.96 2.77 -19.26
CA PRO A 255 15.43 4.13 -19.30
C PRO A 255 14.98 4.52 -20.70
N GLY A 256 13.90 5.31 -20.76
CA GLY A 256 13.26 5.70 -22.00
C GLY A 256 12.25 4.67 -22.51
N GLY A 257 11.39 5.13 -23.42
CA GLY A 257 10.34 4.34 -24.01
C GLY A 257 10.81 3.16 -24.85
N GLY A 258 9.85 2.42 -25.38
CA GLY A 258 10.04 1.17 -26.12
C GLY A 258 9.22 0.03 -25.50
N SER A 259 8.91 -0.96 -26.32
CA SER A 259 8.20 -2.18 -25.92
C SER A 259 9.15 -3.37 -25.87
N LEU A 260 8.65 -4.53 -25.44
CA LEU A 260 9.31 -5.79 -25.72
C LEU A 260 9.50 -5.97 -27.23
N ARG A 261 10.60 -6.64 -27.61
CA ARG A 261 10.93 -6.96 -29.00
C ARG A 261 10.08 -8.13 -29.51
N GLY A 262 9.85 -8.14 -30.81
CA GLY A 262 9.20 -9.26 -31.49
C GLY A 262 7.68 -9.28 -31.30
N LYS A 263 7.08 -10.41 -31.65
CA LYS A 263 5.62 -10.62 -31.56
C LYS A 263 5.25 -11.04 -30.14
N LEU A 264 4.00 -10.79 -29.75
CA LEU A 264 3.45 -11.11 -28.42
C LEU A 264 3.71 -12.56 -27.98
N ASP A 265 3.55 -13.55 -28.87
CA ASP A 265 3.83 -14.97 -28.57
C ASP A 265 5.27 -15.39 -28.91
N GLY A 266 6.17 -14.42 -29.03
CA GLY A 266 7.57 -14.62 -29.38
C GLY A 266 8.48 -14.89 -28.19
N PRO A 267 9.77 -15.21 -28.44
CA PRO A 267 10.72 -15.60 -27.40
C PRO A 267 10.94 -14.52 -26.33
N PHE A 268 10.87 -13.23 -26.67
CA PHE A 268 11.07 -12.15 -25.70
C PHE A 268 9.94 -12.07 -24.67
N TYR A 269 8.68 -12.21 -25.09
CA TYR A 269 7.53 -12.18 -24.18
C TYR A 269 7.50 -13.42 -23.28
N HIS A 270 7.75 -14.62 -23.82
CA HIS A 270 7.88 -15.84 -23.02
C HIS A 270 9.03 -15.72 -22.02
N THR A 271 10.19 -15.22 -22.44
CA THR A 271 11.33 -15.02 -21.54
C THR A 271 11.03 -13.99 -20.46
N TYR A 272 10.36 -12.88 -20.80
CA TYR A 272 9.96 -11.88 -19.81
C TYR A 272 8.96 -12.44 -18.80
N ALA A 273 7.99 -13.26 -19.22
CA ALA A 273 7.09 -13.96 -18.31
C ALA A 273 7.84 -14.92 -17.37
N HIS A 274 8.85 -15.66 -17.88
CA HIS A 274 9.71 -16.49 -17.04
C HIS A 274 10.58 -15.67 -16.08
N TYR A 275 11.03 -14.48 -16.49
CA TYR A 275 11.78 -13.52 -15.66
C TYR A 275 10.92 -13.04 -14.49
N LEU A 276 9.67 -12.62 -14.76
CA LEU A 276 8.72 -12.20 -13.73
C LEU A 276 8.37 -13.35 -12.78
N ARG A 277 8.15 -14.56 -13.29
CA ARG A 277 7.94 -15.76 -12.47
C ARG A 277 9.13 -16.03 -11.56
N ARG A 278 10.35 -15.95 -12.09
CA ARG A 278 11.58 -16.24 -11.33
C ARG A 278 11.78 -15.27 -10.17
N PHE A 279 11.40 -13.99 -10.31
CA PHE A 279 11.39 -13.04 -9.18
C PHE A 279 10.59 -13.58 -7.99
N PHE A 280 9.36 -14.09 -8.21
CA PHE A 280 8.55 -14.66 -7.13
C PHE A 280 9.15 -15.94 -6.55
N GLU A 281 9.76 -16.77 -7.39
CA GLU A 281 10.47 -17.98 -6.96
C GLU A 281 11.64 -17.65 -6.05
N GLU A 282 12.50 -16.69 -6.41
CA GLU A 282 13.65 -16.32 -5.57
C GLU A 282 13.21 -15.70 -4.24
N TYR A 283 12.19 -14.81 -4.25
CA TYR A 283 11.65 -14.23 -3.01
C TYR A 283 11.01 -15.29 -2.09
N SER A 284 10.30 -16.26 -2.67
CA SER A 284 9.71 -17.36 -1.91
C SER A 284 10.78 -18.31 -1.38
N ASN A 285 11.78 -18.68 -2.19
CA ASN A 285 12.84 -19.63 -1.81
C ASN A 285 13.78 -19.05 -0.73
N LEU A 286 14.16 -17.78 -0.85
CA LEU A 286 15.11 -17.16 0.08
C LEU A 286 14.49 -16.83 1.44
N ALA A 287 13.24 -16.41 1.46
CA ALA A 287 12.66 -15.72 2.62
C ALA A 287 11.21 -16.13 2.94
N ASN A 288 10.63 -17.08 2.19
CA ASN A 288 9.22 -17.44 2.27
C ASN A 288 8.28 -16.23 2.14
N ILE A 289 8.70 -15.24 1.35
CA ILE A 289 7.88 -14.06 1.04
C ILE A 289 6.92 -14.43 -0.08
N THR A 290 5.64 -14.19 0.16
CA THR A 290 4.56 -14.39 -0.81
C THR A 290 3.94 -13.06 -1.20
N PHE A 291 3.34 -13.02 -2.39
CA PHE A 291 2.71 -11.82 -2.93
C PHE A 291 1.22 -12.06 -3.10
N TRP A 292 0.42 -11.02 -2.87
CA TRP A 292 -1.02 -11.00 -3.13
C TRP A 292 -1.30 -10.87 -4.64
N GLY A 293 -0.50 -10.07 -5.33
CA GLY A 293 -0.66 -9.88 -6.76
C GLY A 293 0.51 -9.16 -7.42
N MET A 294 0.33 -8.86 -8.70
CA MET A 294 1.23 -8.05 -9.49
C MET A 294 0.48 -7.22 -10.52
N THR A 295 1.01 -6.05 -10.84
CA THR A 295 0.56 -5.30 -12.01
C THR A 295 1.36 -5.74 -13.24
N ILE A 296 0.79 -5.56 -14.44
CA ILE A 296 1.46 -6.00 -15.68
C ILE A 296 2.72 -5.19 -15.96
N GLU A 297 2.65 -3.88 -15.76
CA GLU A 297 3.73 -2.92 -15.98
C GLU A 297 3.39 -1.63 -15.22
N ASN A 298 4.38 -0.97 -14.63
CA ASN A 298 4.25 0.34 -14.02
C ASN A 298 4.14 1.43 -15.10
N GLU A 299 3.08 2.23 -15.04
CA GLU A 299 2.83 3.38 -15.92
C GLU A 299 3.15 3.11 -17.41
N PRO A 300 2.54 2.08 -18.01
CA PRO A 300 2.87 1.64 -19.36
C PRO A 300 2.80 2.78 -20.38
N GLN A 301 1.92 3.77 -20.21
CA GLN A 301 1.75 4.89 -21.13
C GLN A 301 3.03 5.70 -21.32
N TYR A 302 3.86 5.87 -20.28
CA TYR A 302 5.13 6.59 -20.40
C TYR A 302 6.17 5.84 -21.24
N GLY A 303 6.00 4.52 -21.42
CA GLY A 303 6.80 3.74 -22.35
C GLY A 303 6.64 4.15 -23.83
N LEU A 304 5.65 4.97 -24.18
CA LEU A 304 5.52 5.56 -25.52
C LEU A 304 6.51 6.70 -25.77
N ASP A 305 7.03 7.34 -24.72
CA ASP A 305 7.96 8.47 -24.85
C ASP A 305 9.40 7.94 -24.90
N PRO A 306 10.09 7.95 -26.06
CA PRO A 306 11.47 7.49 -26.17
C PRO A 306 12.44 8.32 -25.33
N CYS A 307 12.06 9.56 -24.99
CA CYS A 307 12.84 10.51 -24.22
C CYS A 307 12.48 10.50 -22.72
N TYR A 308 11.62 9.57 -22.29
CA TYR A 308 11.27 9.44 -20.88
C TYR A 308 12.53 9.21 -20.04
N LYS A 309 12.61 9.89 -18.89
CA LYS A 309 13.89 10.09 -18.19
C LYS A 309 14.39 8.84 -17.48
N PHE A 310 13.50 7.95 -17.08
CA PHE A 310 13.81 6.77 -16.27
C PHE A 310 13.19 5.50 -16.86
N GLN A 311 13.30 4.39 -16.13
CA GLN A 311 12.82 3.07 -16.51
C GLN A 311 11.33 3.13 -16.88
N ALA A 312 10.99 2.74 -18.10
CA ALA A 312 9.60 2.65 -18.58
C ALA A 312 9.49 1.58 -19.67
N MET A 313 8.31 1.00 -19.89
CA MET A 313 8.07 0.11 -21.02
C MET A 313 6.63 0.21 -21.53
N TRP A 314 6.47 0.32 -22.84
CA TRP A 314 5.15 0.39 -23.46
C TRP A 314 4.51 -1.00 -23.50
N VAL A 315 3.31 -1.09 -22.91
CA VAL A 315 2.41 -2.24 -23.06
C VAL A 315 1.00 -1.70 -23.26
N SER A 316 0.48 -1.76 -24.50
CA SER A 316 -0.88 -1.30 -24.79
C SER A 316 -1.92 -2.07 -23.96
N PRO A 317 -3.09 -1.50 -23.66
CA PRO A 317 -4.13 -2.19 -22.90
C PRO A 317 -4.53 -3.56 -23.47
N GLU A 318 -4.63 -3.69 -24.80
CA GLU A 318 -4.90 -4.97 -25.47
C GLU A 318 -3.74 -5.96 -25.27
N ASN A 319 -2.49 -5.50 -25.39
CA ASN A 319 -1.33 -6.34 -25.14
C ASN A 319 -1.21 -6.73 -23.66
N GLN A 320 -1.62 -5.88 -22.71
CA GLN A 320 -1.69 -6.25 -21.29
C GLN A 320 -2.65 -7.43 -21.10
N ARG A 321 -3.87 -7.34 -21.68
CA ARG A 321 -4.86 -8.42 -21.66
C ARG A 321 -4.31 -9.70 -22.30
N ASP A 322 -3.79 -9.61 -23.51
CA ASP A 322 -3.40 -10.79 -24.28
C ASP A 322 -2.11 -11.42 -23.72
N PHE A 323 -1.16 -10.62 -23.24
CA PHE A 323 0.02 -11.12 -22.52
C PHE A 323 -0.38 -11.83 -21.22
N ALA A 324 -1.26 -11.20 -20.42
CA ALA A 324 -1.74 -11.76 -19.16
C ALA A 324 -2.45 -13.10 -19.36
N ASN A 325 -3.39 -13.16 -20.31
CA ASN A 325 -4.21 -14.34 -20.55
C ASN A 325 -3.40 -15.50 -21.16
N ASN A 326 -2.61 -15.20 -22.20
CA ASN A 326 -2.07 -16.25 -23.07
C ASN A 326 -0.69 -16.73 -22.65
N ILE A 327 0.08 -15.91 -21.93
CA ILE A 327 1.51 -16.18 -21.68
C ILE A 327 1.83 -16.08 -20.18
N LEU A 328 1.61 -14.92 -19.58
CA LEU A 328 2.04 -14.65 -18.21
C LEU A 328 1.29 -15.53 -17.20
N SER A 329 -0.04 -15.58 -17.22
CA SER A 329 -0.78 -16.39 -16.24
C SER A 329 -0.48 -17.89 -16.33
N PRO A 330 -0.44 -18.53 -17.51
CA PRO A 330 -0.03 -19.93 -17.64
C PRO A 330 1.38 -20.19 -17.06
N ILE A 331 2.34 -19.31 -17.34
CA ILE A 331 3.70 -19.43 -16.82
C ILE A 331 3.72 -19.25 -15.30
N LEU A 332 3.05 -18.23 -14.74
CA LEU A 332 2.99 -18.03 -13.29
C LEU A 332 2.31 -19.22 -12.57
N LYS A 333 1.29 -19.83 -13.17
CA LYS A 333 0.59 -21.00 -12.60
C LYS A 333 1.45 -22.27 -12.54
N SER A 334 2.53 -22.34 -13.32
CA SER A 334 3.47 -23.46 -13.29
C SER A 334 4.32 -23.53 -12.01
N SER A 335 4.34 -22.46 -11.20
CA SER A 335 5.15 -22.39 -9.98
C SER A 335 4.31 -22.21 -8.72
N PRO A 336 4.55 -22.97 -7.63
CA PRO A 336 3.87 -22.77 -6.35
C PRO A 336 4.00 -21.35 -5.79
N ALA A 337 5.10 -20.65 -6.08
CA ALA A 337 5.39 -19.31 -5.58
C ALA A 337 4.50 -18.21 -6.23
N SER A 338 3.98 -18.47 -7.44
CA SER A 338 3.25 -17.46 -8.23
C SER A 338 1.86 -17.90 -8.71
N LYS A 339 1.45 -19.15 -8.49
CA LYS A 339 0.20 -19.69 -9.04
C LYS A 339 -1.09 -19.01 -8.58
N ASN A 340 -1.03 -18.33 -7.43
CA ASN A 340 -2.18 -17.68 -6.80
C ASN A 340 -2.18 -16.15 -6.95
N LEU A 341 -1.24 -15.57 -7.72
CA LEU A 341 -1.15 -14.13 -7.89
C LEU A 341 -2.38 -13.59 -8.63
N LEU A 342 -2.93 -12.49 -8.11
CA LEU A 342 -3.89 -11.67 -8.84
C LEU A 342 -3.14 -10.76 -9.82
N LEU A 343 -3.58 -10.73 -11.07
CA LEU A 343 -3.03 -9.84 -12.09
C LEU A 343 -3.87 -8.57 -12.21
N MET A 344 -3.20 -7.44 -12.29
CA MET A 344 -3.81 -6.11 -12.40
C MET A 344 -3.29 -5.38 -13.64
N GLY A 345 -4.20 -4.82 -14.42
CA GLY A 345 -3.85 -3.97 -15.57
C GLY A 345 -3.80 -2.49 -15.20
N HIS A 346 -3.51 -1.66 -16.19
CA HIS A 346 -3.43 -0.20 -16.11
C HIS A 346 -2.21 0.30 -15.34
N ASP A 347 -2.25 0.32 -14.00
CA ASP A 347 -1.18 0.80 -13.10
C ASP A 347 -0.58 2.15 -13.54
N ASP A 348 -1.47 3.08 -13.91
CA ASP A 348 -1.15 4.39 -14.47
C ASP A 348 -2.20 5.42 -14.03
N ASN A 349 -2.06 6.66 -14.46
CA ASN A 349 -2.93 7.76 -14.13
C ASN A 349 -4.39 7.56 -14.57
N ARG A 350 -5.30 8.10 -13.77
CA ARG A 350 -6.77 8.00 -13.95
C ARG A 350 -7.31 8.64 -15.23
N ASN A 351 -6.55 9.46 -15.96
CA ASN A 351 -7.01 10.06 -17.21
C ASN A 351 -7.08 9.05 -18.37
N TYR A 352 -6.42 7.89 -18.26
CA TYR A 352 -6.42 6.84 -19.29
C TYR A 352 -7.20 5.57 -18.87
N ILE A 353 -7.62 5.48 -17.61
CA ILE A 353 -8.11 4.22 -17.02
C ILE A 353 -9.42 3.71 -17.64
N LEU A 354 -10.33 4.60 -18.06
CA LEU A 354 -11.60 4.17 -18.68
C LEU A 354 -11.37 3.51 -20.05
N ASP A 355 -10.51 4.11 -20.87
CA ASP A 355 -10.11 3.53 -22.16
C ASP A 355 -9.38 2.20 -21.95
N ALA A 356 -8.47 2.14 -20.98
CA ALA A 356 -7.80 0.89 -20.60
C ALA A 356 -8.80 -0.19 -20.15
N ALA A 357 -9.78 0.17 -19.33
CA ALA A 357 -10.84 -0.74 -18.88
C ALA A 357 -11.63 -1.32 -20.06
N HIS A 358 -12.02 -0.48 -21.02
CA HIS A 358 -12.73 -0.94 -22.22
C HIS A 358 -11.89 -1.90 -23.07
N LYS A 359 -10.61 -1.58 -23.30
CA LYS A 359 -9.73 -2.41 -24.12
C LYS A 359 -9.32 -3.72 -23.45
N ILE A 360 -9.14 -3.70 -22.13
CA ILE A 360 -8.81 -4.88 -21.33
C ILE A 360 -10.05 -5.77 -21.15
N PHE A 361 -11.16 -5.23 -20.67
CA PHE A 361 -12.33 -6.03 -20.26
C PHE A 361 -13.44 -6.12 -21.30
N GLY A 362 -13.49 -5.25 -22.30
CA GLY A 362 -14.58 -5.19 -23.28
C GLY A 362 -14.66 -6.38 -24.24
N ASN A 363 -13.58 -7.17 -24.37
CA ASN A 363 -13.59 -8.35 -25.24
C ASN A 363 -14.28 -9.55 -24.57
N LYS A 364 -15.58 -9.71 -24.84
CA LYS A 364 -16.43 -10.79 -24.30
C LYS A 364 -16.04 -12.20 -24.75
N ASN A 365 -15.20 -12.34 -25.78
CA ASN A 365 -14.79 -13.64 -26.32
C ASN A 365 -13.53 -14.20 -25.65
N SER A 366 -12.92 -13.48 -24.70
CA SER A 366 -11.74 -13.93 -23.97
C SER A 366 -12.09 -14.13 -22.50
N THR A 367 -11.70 -15.28 -21.93
CA THR A 367 -11.57 -15.38 -20.47
C THR A 367 -10.52 -14.37 -20.03
N ASN A 368 -10.92 -13.35 -19.27
CA ASN A 368 -9.98 -12.33 -18.79
C ASN A 368 -9.54 -12.65 -17.36
N ILE A 369 -8.26 -12.97 -17.20
CA ILE A 369 -7.66 -13.32 -15.90
C ILE A 369 -7.29 -12.08 -15.06
N ILE A 370 -7.28 -10.89 -15.65
CA ILE A 370 -7.01 -9.65 -14.95
C ILE A 370 -8.17 -9.40 -13.97
N ALA A 371 -7.84 -9.36 -12.68
CA ALA A 371 -8.79 -9.32 -11.58
C ALA A 371 -9.25 -7.89 -11.25
N GLY A 372 -8.50 -6.88 -11.68
CA GLY A 372 -8.80 -5.49 -11.42
C GLY A 372 -7.85 -4.54 -12.13
N LEU A 373 -8.05 -3.24 -11.92
CA LEU A 373 -7.17 -2.19 -12.41
C LEU A 373 -6.52 -1.46 -11.24
N ALA A 374 -5.22 -1.22 -11.38
CA ALA A 374 -4.45 -0.35 -10.51
C ALA A 374 -4.43 1.07 -11.09
N TYR A 375 -4.41 2.11 -10.26
CA TYR A 375 -4.39 3.51 -10.72
C TYR A 375 -3.52 4.42 -9.86
N HIS A 376 -2.97 5.45 -10.50
CA HIS A 376 -2.08 6.45 -9.89
C HIS A 376 -2.77 7.80 -9.70
N TRP A 377 -2.24 8.59 -8.78
CA TRP A 377 -2.79 9.90 -8.40
C TRP A 377 -2.52 11.02 -9.41
N TYR A 378 -1.36 11.08 -10.07
CA TYR A 378 -0.74 12.27 -10.68
C TYR A 378 -1.46 12.97 -11.86
N SER A 379 -2.76 12.75 -12.04
CA SER A 379 -3.64 13.48 -12.94
C SER A 379 -4.75 14.21 -12.20
N PHE A 380 -5.30 15.24 -12.86
CA PHE A 380 -6.48 15.98 -12.41
C PHE A 380 -7.81 15.29 -12.77
N SER A 381 -7.77 14.04 -13.28
CA SER A 381 -8.96 13.29 -13.68
C SER A 381 -9.89 13.06 -12.48
N PRO A 382 -11.23 13.23 -12.64
CA PRO A 382 -12.17 13.03 -11.55
C PRO A 382 -12.25 11.56 -11.14
N HIS A 383 -12.44 11.29 -9.85
CA HIS A 383 -12.61 9.93 -9.34
C HIS A 383 -13.90 9.26 -9.80
N SER A 384 -14.88 10.01 -10.29
CA SER A 384 -16.15 9.47 -10.81
C SER A 384 -15.95 8.47 -11.96
N VAL A 385 -14.82 8.57 -12.68
CA VAL A 385 -14.43 7.59 -13.69
C VAL A 385 -14.28 6.17 -13.11
N LEU A 386 -13.88 6.05 -11.84
CA LEU A 386 -13.79 4.75 -11.16
C LEU A 386 -15.18 4.15 -10.91
N SER A 387 -16.17 4.97 -10.55
CA SER A 387 -17.57 4.54 -10.44
C SER A 387 -18.16 4.14 -11.79
N GLU A 388 -17.81 4.85 -12.86
CA GLU A 388 -18.19 4.47 -14.23
C GLU A 388 -17.65 3.09 -14.60
N ILE A 389 -16.36 2.83 -14.32
CA ILE A 389 -15.74 1.52 -14.55
C ILE A 389 -16.42 0.44 -13.72
N ASN A 390 -16.67 0.69 -12.43
CA ASN A 390 -17.35 -0.29 -11.57
C ASN A 390 -18.76 -0.60 -12.06
N ASN A 391 -19.50 0.37 -12.63
CA ASN A 391 -20.82 0.11 -13.20
C ASN A 391 -20.75 -0.76 -14.48
N LEU A 392 -19.70 -0.60 -15.28
CA LEU A 392 -19.50 -1.37 -16.51
C LEU A 392 -18.91 -2.77 -16.25
N TYR A 393 -18.04 -2.88 -15.24
CA TYR A 393 -17.25 -4.07 -14.91
C TYR A 393 -17.27 -4.34 -13.38
N PRO A 394 -18.43 -4.64 -12.79
CA PRO A 394 -18.62 -4.71 -11.34
C PRO A 394 -17.88 -5.85 -10.63
N ASP A 395 -17.39 -6.84 -11.39
CA ASP A 395 -16.57 -7.93 -10.87
C ASP A 395 -15.08 -7.59 -10.81
N LYS A 396 -14.66 -6.43 -11.33
CA LYS A 396 -13.27 -5.98 -11.38
C LYS A 396 -13.01 -4.94 -10.30
N PHE A 397 -12.05 -5.22 -9.42
CA PHE A 397 -11.70 -4.27 -8.38
C PHE A 397 -10.87 -3.09 -8.92
N LEU A 398 -10.87 -1.99 -8.18
CA LEU A 398 -10.07 -0.80 -8.45
C LEU A 398 -9.17 -0.52 -7.26
N TRP A 399 -7.88 -0.29 -7.48
CA TRP A 399 -6.92 -0.09 -6.39
C TRP A 399 -6.00 1.11 -6.66
N GLY A 400 -5.90 2.02 -5.70
CA GLY A 400 -4.90 3.09 -5.73
C GLY A 400 -3.54 2.51 -5.40
N SER A 401 -2.73 2.25 -6.43
CA SER A 401 -1.45 1.53 -6.30
C SER A 401 -0.27 2.44 -6.02
N GLU A 402 -0.39 3.73 -6.35
CA GLU A 402 0.69 4.69 -6.17
C GLU A 402 0.17 6.13 -6.04
N ALA A 403 0.81 6.85 -5.13
CA ALA A 403 0.56 8.25 -4.87
C ALA A 403 1.73 8.89 -4.11
N CYS A 404 2.18 10.06 -4.54
CA CYS A 404 3.05 10.92 -3.74
C CYS A 404 2.74 12.40 -3.90
N ALA A 405 3.16 13.20 -2.92
CA ALA A 405 3.22 14.65 -3.04
C ALA A 405 4.63 15.12 -3.43
N GLY A 406 4.74 16.38 -3.86
CA GLY A 406 6.02 16.96 -4.25
C GLY A 406 6.65 16.31 -5.49
N TRP A 407 5.85 15.75 -6.38
CA TRP A 407 6.32 15.03 -7.57
C TRP A 407 6.66 15.94 -8.76
N ALA A 408 6.18 17.20 -8.80
CA ALA A 408 6.41 18.08 -9.94
C ALA A 408 6.34 19.58 -9.63
N GLY A 409 6.89 20.36 -10.56
CA GLY A 409 6.79 21.81 -10.60
C GLY A 409 7.58 22.50 -9.48
N VAL A 410 7.12 23.68 -9.08
CA VAL A 410 7.74 24.48 -8.00
C VAL A 410 7.58 23.83 -6.62
N ASP A 411 6.68 22.85 -6.49
CA ASP A 411 6.45 22.08 -5.28
C ASP A 411 7.33 20.80 -5.24
N GLN A 412 8.23 20.57 -6.19
CA GLN A 412 8.99 19.32 -6.22
C GLN A 412 9.87 19.11 -4.97
N GLY A 413 9.89 17.89 -4.44
CA GLY A 413 10.71 17.48 -3.29
C GLY A 413 10.03 17.67 -1.93
N VAL A 414 10.83 17.58 -0.87
CA VAL A 414 10.37 17.54 0.53
C VAL A 414 9.90 18.90 1.02
N SER A 415 8.76 18.90 1.73
CA SER A 415 8.23 20.09 2.43
C SER A 415 7.89 19.72 3.88
N LEU A 416 8.84 19.93 4.79
CA LEU A 416 8.71 19.49 6.19
C LEU A 416 7.60 20.26 6.92
N GLY A 417 6.60 19.53 7.39
CA GLY A 417 5.46 20.06 8.12
C GLY A 417 4.34 20.59 7.21
N ASN A 418 4.25 20.17 5.95
CA ASN A 418 3.24 20.68 5.02
C ASN A 418 1.85 20.05 5.25
N TRP A 419 0.92 20.83 5.81
CA TRP A 419 -0.47 20.45 6.06
C TRP A 419 -1.28 20.30 4.78
N THR A 420 -1.02 21.14 3.78
CA THR A 420 -1.71 21.09 2.49
C THR A 420 -1.53 19.73 1.82
N ARG A 421 -0.33 19.15 1.86
CA ARG A 421 -0.07 17.78 1.36
C ARG A 421 -0.86 16.71 2.12
N ALA A 422 -1.03 16.86 3.43
CA ALA A 422 -1.88 15.95 4.21
C ALA A 422 -3.36 16.03 3.82
N MET A 423 -3.88 17.25 3.57
CA MET A 423 -5.24 17.43 3.07
C MET A 423 -5.42 16.81 1.68
N MET A 424 -4.39 16.91 0.83
CA MET A 424 -4.37 16.29 -0.48
C MET A 424 -4.45 14.75 -0.39
N TYR A 425 -3.64 14.11 0.47
CA TYR A 425 -3.70 12.67 0.75
C TYR A 425 -5.10 12.26 1.23
N GLY A 426 -5.61 12.90 2.29
CA GLY A 426 -6.92 12.56 2.85
C GLY A 426 -8.06 12.74 1.85
N ARG A 427 -7.99 13.75 0.98
CA ARG A 427 -8.97 13.99 -0.08
C ARG A 427 -8.92 12.90 -1.16
N ASP A 428 -7.74 12.52 -1.63
CA ASP A 428 -7.61 11.50 -2.69
C ASP A 428 -8.03 10.12 -2.18
N ILE A 429 -7.60 9.73 -0.97
CA ILE A 429 -8.04 8.48 -0.35
C ILE A 429 -9.57 8.44 -0.20
N LEU A 430 -10.17 9.47 0.39
CA LEU A 430 -11.63 9.51 0.60
C LEU A 430 -12.39 9.43 -0.73
N ARG A 431 -11.95 10.17 -1.75
CA ARG A 431 -12.59 10.17 -3.06
C ARG A 431 -12.41 8.82 -3.77
N GLY A 432 -11.26 8.16 -3.64
CA GLY A 432 -11.05 6.80 -4.11
C GLY A 432 -12.03 5.83 -3.48
N LEU A 433 -12.12 5.83 -2.15
CA LEU A 433 -13.05 4.96 -1.40
C LEU A 433 -14.52 5.23 -1.75
N GLN A 434 -14.90 6.49 -1.96
CA GLN A 434 -16.24 6.87 -2.42
C GLN A 434 -16.54 6.45 -3.86
N ASN A 435 -15.52 6.05 -4.62
CA ASN A 435 -15.64 5.58 -6.00
C ASN A 435 -15.01 4.19 -6.16
N TRP A 436 -15.35 3.28 -5.24
CA TRP A 436 -15.08 1.83 -5.32
C TRP A 436 -13.62 1.39 -5.20
N ALA A 437 -12.67 2.29 -4.89
CA ALA A 437 -11.31 1.86 -4.61
C ALA A 437 -11.27 0.95 -3.37
N ILE A 438 -10.57 -0.18 -3.48
CA ILE A 438 -10.44 -1.18 -2.41
C ILE A 438 -9.28 -0.87 -1.44
N GLY A 439 -8.46 0.12 -1.76
CA GLY A 439 -7.29 0.46 -0.97
C GLY A 439 -6.50 1.59 -1.62
N TRP A 440 -5.49 2.08 -0.91
CA TRP A 440 -4.65 3.19 -1.35
C TRP A 440 -3.24 3.02 -0.83
N THR A 441 -2.26 3.21 -1.71
CA THR A 441 -0.85 2.91 -1.42
C THR A 441 -0.02 4.16 -1.68
N ASP A 442 0.64 4.63 -0.64
CA ASP A 442 1.64 5.68 -0.73
C ASP A 442 2.83 5.21 -1.57
N TRP A 443 3.65 6.16 -2.02
CA TRP A 443 4.87 5.85 -2.72
C TRP A 443 5.99 5.38 -1.78
N ASN A 444 7.08 6.12 -1.68
CA ASN A 444 8.20 5.73 -0.82
C ASN A 444 7.79 5.80 0.66
N LEU A 445 7.89 4.68 1.40
CA LEU A 445 7.64 4.64 2.85
C LEU A 445 8.46 5.68 3.64
N CYS A 446 9.68 5.97 3.16
CA CYS A 446 10.51 7.05 3.68
C CYS A 446 11.50 7.54 2.62
N LEU A 447 11.89 8.81 2.70
CA LEU A 447 12.94 9.44 1.88
C LEU A 447 13.87 10.28 2.77
N ASP A 448 14.99 10.77 2.23
CA ASP A 448 15.88 11.71 2.92
C ASP A 448 15.35 13.16 2.86
N LEU A 449 16.14 14.11 3.40
CA LEU A 449 15.80 15.54 3.43
C LEU A 449 15.67 16.21 2.06
N ILE A 450 16.18 15.60 0.98
CA ILE A 450 16.04 16.12 -0.39
C ILE A 450 14.94 15.40 -1.18
N GLY A 451 14.43 14.27 -0.68
CA GLY A 451 13.41 13.46 -1.35
C GLY A 451 13.98 12.33 -2.19
N GLY A 452 15.12 11.77 -1.81
CA GLY A 452 15.81 10.69 -2.52
C GLY A 452 16.26 9.53 -1.62
N PRO A 453 17.24 8.72 -2.08
CA PRO A 453 17.96 8.86 -3.35
C PRO A 453 17.07 8.56 -4.56
N ASN A 454 17.37 9.22 -5.69
CA ASN A 454 16.70 9.01 -6.98
C ASN A 454 17.72 9.31 -8.10
N TRP A 455 18.04 8.32 -8.94
CA TRP A 455 19.18 8.43 -9.88
C TRP A 455 18.96 9.47 -10.98
N VAL A 456 17.71 9.80 -11.30
CA VAL A 456 17.34 10.86 -12.28
C VAL A 456 16.99 12.20 -11.62
N LYS A 457 17.16 12.32 -10.30
CA LYS A 457 16.80 13.51 -9.52
C LYS A 457 15.30 13.86 -9.61
N ASN A 458 14.45 12.85 -9.80
CA ASN A 458 13.00 12.97 -9.75
C ASN A 458 12.52 12.93 -8.28
N TYR A 459 12.97 13.89 -7.47
CA TYR A 459 12.69 13.90 -6.04
C TYR A 459 11.19 14.07 -5.76
N ALA A 460 10.74 13.47 -4.65
CA ALA A 460 9.38 13.59 -4.15
C ALA A 460 9.37 13.76 -2.62
N ASP A 461 8.21 14.04 -2.05
CA ASP A 461 8.03 13.95 -0.59
C ASP A 461 7.62 12.53 -0.18
N SER A 462 7.72 12.25 1.11
CA SER A 462 7.26 11.00 1.72
C SER A 462 6.64 11.29 3.08
N PRO A 463 5.65 10.50 3.55
CA PRO A 463 5.09 10.66 4.90
C PRO A 463 6.12 10.57 6.03
N ILE A 464 7.26 9.93 5.82
CA ILE A 464 8.39 9.95 6.76
C ILE A 464 9.67 10.43 6.07
N ILE A 465 10.32 11.43 6.65
CA ILE A 465 11.61 11.94 6.19
C ILE A 465 12.72 11.58 7.15
N VAL A 466 13.80 10.99 6.66
CA VAL A 466 14.96 10.53 7.44
C VAL A 466 16.02 11.63 7.51
N ASN A 467 16.47 11.95 8.73
CA ASN A 467 17.63 12.78 8.97
C ASN A 467 18.74 11.93 9.61
N VAL A 468 19.60 11.38 8.76
CA VAL A 468 20.69 10.48 9.17
C VAL A 468 21.70 11.17 10.09
N THR A 469 21.97 12.46 9.87
CA THR A 469 22.99 13.20 10.66
C THR A 469 22.67 13.27 12.14
N ALA A 470 21.38 13.21 12.50
CA ALA A 470 20.90 13.23 13.87
C ALA A 470 20.31 11.89 14.34
N ASP A 471 20.42 10.82 13.53
CA ASP A 471 19.77 9.51 13.76
C ASP A 471 18.29 9.65 14.16
N GLU A 472 17.56 10.50 13.43
CA GLU A 472 16.15 10.79 13.66
C GLU A 472 15.35 10.73 12.36
N PHE A 473 14.02 10.66 12.48
CA PHE A 473 13.10 10.78 11.36
C PHE A 473 11.92 11.67 11.74
N TYR A 474 11.30 12.25 10.72
CA TYR A 474 10.21 13.20 10.83
C TYR A 474 8.94 12.60 10.25
N LYS A 475 7.93 12.43 11.08
CA LYS A 475 6.58 12.08 10.62
C LYS A 475 5.90 13.35 10.12
N GLN A 476 5.69 13.41 8.81
CA GLN A 476 5.02 14.51 8.12
C GLN A 476 3.52 14.52 8.46
N PRO A 477 2.81 15.65 8.29
CA PRO A 477 1.35 15.67 8.34
C PRO A 477 0.68 14.59 7.47
N MET A 478 1.26 14.24 6.32
CA MET A 478 0.79 13.15 5.44
C MET A 478 0.71 11.80 6.15
N PHE A 479 1.68 11.48 7.03
CA PHE A 479 1.66 10.25 7.84
C PHE A 479 0.39 10.17 8.68
N TYR A 480 0.01 11.29 9.29
CA TYR A 480 -1.19 11.35 10.13
C TYR A 480 -2.48 11.35 9.33
N ALA A 481 -2.47 11.85 8.09
CA ALA A 481 -3.59 11.68 7.18
C ALA A 481 -3.81 10.20 6.86
N MET A 482 -2.75 9.47 6.52
CA MET A 482 -2.80 8.02 6.28
C MET A 482 -3.29 7.24 7.52
N ALA A 483 -2.84 7.64 8.71
CA ALA A 483 -3.19 6.98 9.97
C ALA A 483 -4.69 7.01 10.30
N HIS A 484 -5.47 7.92 9.71
CA HIS A 484 -6.92 8.01 9.92
C HIS A 484 -7.73 6.94 9.17
N PHE A 485 -7.14 6.26 8.17
CA PHE A 485 -7.87 5.30 7.32
C PHE A 485 -7.62 3.82 7.67
N ARG A 486 -6.63 3.55 8.53
CA ARG A 486 -6.18 2.19 8.90
C ARG A 486 -7.20 1.34 9.66
#